data_AF-A0A6P4BFB3-F1
#
_entry.id   AF-A0A6P4BFB3-F1
#
_cell.length_a   1.000
_cell.length_b   1.000
_cell.length_c   1.000
_cell.angle_alpha   90.00
_cell.angle_beta   90.00
_cell.angle_gamma   90.00
#
_symmetry.space_group_name_H-M   'P 1'
#
loop_
_entity.id
_entity.type
_entity.pdbx_description
1 polymer ?
#
loop_
_entity_poly.entity_id
_entity_poly.type
_entity_poly.pdbx_seq_one_letter_code
_entity_poly.pdbx_strand_id
1 'polypeptide(L)'
;MGRASPFDSPMEYYLADGIYLECATFVKSISKPQGEKRKLFAQYQEGQRKDVERAFGVLQARFAIIRGPARFWEKKKLANIMRACIILHNMIVEDERDTYAENFAQGLEYDDVENGLSQPQLGEEDFAPYYQFLQRNAQLQNRQQYRQLKEDLIEHIWQFHNACRQL
;
A
#
# COMPACT_ATOMS: atom_id res chain seq x y z
N MET A 1 -24.94 -10.10 29.04
CA MET A 1 -24.07 -10.89 28.13
C MET A 1 -23.97 -10.16 26.80
N GLY A 2 -23.14 -9.12 26.73
CA GLY A 2 -22.83 -8.43 25.48
C GLY A 2 -21.64 -9.11 24.83
N ARG A 3 -21.80 -9.61 23.60
CA ARG A 3 -20.67 -10.04 22.79
C ARG A 3 -19.90 -8.77 22.41
N ALA A 4 -18.69 -8.62 22.93
CA ALA A 4 -17.75 -7.65 22.41
C ALA A 4 -17.50 -7.95 20.93
N SER A 5 -17.71 -6.95 20.08
CA SER A 5 -17.29 -6.98 18.68
C SER A 5 -15.76 -7.06 18.65
N PRO A 6 -15.12 -7.93 17.84
CA PRO A 6 -13.67 -8.12 17.89
C PRO A 6 -12.86 -6.96 17.26
N PHE A 7 -13.49 -5.87 16.85
CA PHE A 7 -12.89 -4.83 16.02
C PHE A 7 -12.79 -3.50 16.76
N ASP A 8 -11.97 -3.45 17.81
CA ASP A 8 -11.54 -2.18 18.45
C ASP A 8 -10.09 -1.80 18.07
N SER A 9 -9.67 -2.14 16.86
CA SER A 9 -8.53 -1.49 16.20
C SER A 9 -8.69 -1.64 14.69
N PRO A 10 -8.65 -0.55 13.89
CA PRO A 10 -8.54 -0.69 12.44
C PRO A 10 -7.17 -1.32 12.20
N MET A 11 -7.10 -2.62 11.97
CA MET A 11 -5.86 -3.26 11.56
C MET A 11 -5.47 -2.63 10.22
N GLU A 12 -4.55 -1.68 10.26
CA GLU A 12 -3.82 -1.24 9.08
C GLU A 12 -3.19 -2.48 8.44
N TYR A 13 -3.61 -2.78 7.21
CA TYR A 13 -3.07 -3.88 6.44
C TYR A 13 -2.26 -3.33 5.27
N TYR A 14 -1.18 -4.02 4.95
CA TYR A 14 -0.31 -3.68 3.83
C TYR A 14 -0.56 -4.64 2.67
N LEU A 15 -0.58 -4.09 1.46
CA LEU A 15 -0.60 -4.88 0.24
C LEU A 15 0.72 -5.65 0.12
N ALA A 16 0.64 -6.94 -0.19
CA ALA A 16 1.83 -7.76 -0.41
C ALA A 16 1.73 -8.60 -1.68
N ASP A 17 2.90 -8.86 -2.27
CA ASP A 17 3.03 -9.77 -3.39
C ASP A 17 3.07 -11.25 -2.94
N GLY A 18 3.22 -12.14 -3.91
CA GLY A 18 3.30 -13.58 -3.66
C GLY A 18 4.61 -14.06 -3.02
N ILE A 19 5.66 -13.23 -2.92
CA ILE A 19 6.99 -13.62 -2.43
C ILE A 19 7.12 -13.47 -0.91
N TYR A 20 6.27 -12.65 -0.29
CA TYR A 20 6.20 -12.56 1.18
C TYR A 20 5.57 -13.80 1.80
N LEU A 21 5.85 -14.07 3.08
CA LEU A 21 5.16 -15.13 3.84
C LEU A 21 3.74 -14.69 4.22
N GLU A 22 2.89 -15.65 4.63
CA GLU A 22 1.57 -15.33 5.19
C GLU A 22 1.76 -14.64 6.55
N CYS A 23 1.41 -13.36 6.62
CA CYS A 23 1.57 -12.53 7.80
C CYS A 23 0.25 -11.76 8.04
N ALA A 24 -0.17 -11.64 9.30
CA ALA A 24 -1.42 -10.98 9.69
C ALA A 24 -1.54 -9.53 9.19
N THR A 25 -0.41 -8.87 8.92
CA THR A 25 -0.36 -7.48 8.42
C THR A 25 -0.25 -7.39 6.90
N PHE A 26 0.09 -8.47 6.19
CA PHE A 26 0.34 -8.45 4.74
C PHE A 26 -0.72 -9.23 3.97
N VAL A 27 -1.59 -8.52 3.26
CA VAL A 27 -2.68 -9.13 2.50
C VAL A 27 -2.26 -9.34 1.05
N LYS A 28 -2.38 -10.59 0.58
CA LYS A 28 -2.00 -11.02 -0.77
C LYS A 28 -3.21 -11.19 -1.66
N SER A 29 -3.00 -10.98 -2.97
CA SER A 29 -3.94 -11.44 -4.00
C SER A 29 -4.19 -12.96 -3.91
N ILE A 30 -5.24 -13.42 -4.58
CA ILE A 30 -5.61 -14.84 -4.67
C ILE A 30 -5.06 -15.38 -5.99
N SER A 31 -4.06 -16.27 -5.93
CA SER A 31 -3.59 -16.98 -7.12
C SER A 31 -4.67 -17.98 -7.55
N LYS A 32 -5.31 -17.73 -8.71
CA LYS A 32 -6.45 -18.49 -9.27
C LYS A 32 -7.77 -18.33 -8.49
N PRO A 33 -8.38 -17.13 -8.51
CA PRO A 33 -9.63 -16.89 -7.81
C PRO A 33 -10.78 -17.71 -8.38
N GLN A 34 -11.50 -18.41 -7.49
CA GLN A 34 -12.72 -19.17 -7.81
C GLN A 34 -13.96 -18.40 -7.36
N GLY A 35 -14.96 -18.29 -8.24
CA GLY A 35 -16.16 -17.48 -8.02
C GLY A 35 -15.96 -15.98 -8.26
N GLU A 36 -17.05 -15.27 -8.54
CA GLU A 36 -17.02 -13.84 -8.92
C GLU A 36 -16.46 -12.95 -7.82
N LYS A 37 -16.86 -13.21 -6.57
CA LYS A 37 -16.40 -12.46 -5.40
C LYS A 37 -14.87 -12.45 -5.23
N ARG A 38 -14.24 -13.64 -5.33
CA ARG A 38 -12.79 -13.77 -5.22
C ARG A 38 -12.07 -13.20 -6.44
N LYS A 39 -12.69 -13.26 -7.63
CA LYS A 39 -12.14 -12.63 -8.85
C LYS A 39 -12.08 -11.12 -8.70
N LEU A 40 -13.16 -10.51 -8.20
CA LEU A 40 -13.20 -9.07 -7.93
C LEU A 40 -12.13 -8.65 -6.93
N PHE A 41 -11.98 -9.38 -5.82
CA PHE A 41 -10.93 -9.11 -4.84
C PHE A 41 -9.53 -9.16 -5.46
N ALA A 42 -9.24 -10.21 -6.25
CA ALA A 42 -7.95 -10.33 -6.91
C ALA A 42 -7.69 -9.17 -7.90
N GLN A 43 -8.71 -8.76 -8.66
CA GLN A 43 -8.62 -7.63 -9.57
C GLN A 43 -8.31 -6.31 -8.86
N TYR A 44 -9.02 -6.01 -7.76
CA TYR A 44 -8.76 -4.80 -6.96
C TYR A 44 -7.34 -4.81 -6.40
N GLN A 45 -6.92 -5.92 -5.77
CA GLN A 45 -5.58 -6.02 -5.17
C GLN A 45 -4.47 -5.93 -6.23
N GLU A 46 -4.64 -6.57 -7.38
CA GLU A 46 -3.67 -6.52 -8.46
C GLU A 46 -3.64 -5.17 -9.17
N GLY A 47 -4.77 -4.45 -9.24
CA GLY A 47 -4.82 -3.09 -9.74
C GLY A 47 -4.00 -2.15 -8.87
N GLN A 48 -4.29 -2.11 -7.56
CA GLN A 48 -3.53 -1.30 -6.61
C GLN A 48 -2.03 -1.64 -6.62
N ARG A 49 -1.69 -2.94 -6.73
CA ARG A 49 -0.29 -3.37 -6.86
C ARG A 49 0.38 -2.79 -8.10
N LYS A 50 -0.30 -2.86 -9.26
CA LYS A 50 0.24 -2.33 -10.52
C LYS A 50 0.50 -0.84 -10.46
N ASP A 51 -0.38 -0.07 -9.81
CA ASP A 51 -0.20 1.37 -9.67
C ASP A 51 1.02 1.70 -8.81
N VAL A 52 1.19 1.01 -7.68
CA VAL A 52 2.39 1.15 -6.83
C VAL A 52 3.66 0.75 -7.58
N GLU A 53 3.66 -0.39 -8.27
CA GLU A 53 4.80 -0.87 -9.06
C GLU A 53 5.15 0.09 -10.21
N ARG A 54 4.13 0.64 -10.87
CA ARG A 54 4.31 1.64 -11.94
C ARG A 54 4.94 2.92 -11.40
N ALA A 55 4.41 3.46 -10.30
CA ALA A 55 4.96 4.67 -9.67
C ALA A 55 6.42 4.45 -9.23
N PHE A 56 6.70 3.31 -8.60
CA PHE A 56 8.07 2.98 -8.20
C PHE A 56 9.00 2.78 -9.40
N GLY A 57 8.51 2.18 -10.49
CA GLY A 57 9.26 2.02 -11.73
C GLY A 57 9.62 3.37 -12.37
N VAL A 58 8.71 4.35 -12.38
CA VAL A 58 8.98 5.72 -12.85
C VAL A 58 10.05 6.38 -11.99
N LEU A 59 9.91 6.29 -10.66
CA LEU A 59 10.89 6.85 -9.72
C LEU A 59 12.26 6.18 -9.87
N GLN A 60 12.33 4.86 -10.05
CA GLN A 60 13.58 4.16 -10.34
C GLN A 60 14.17 4.54 -11.70
N ALA A 61 13.35 4.77 -12.73
CA ALA A 61 13.83 5.20 -14.04
C ALA A 61 14.46 6.60 -13.98
N ARG A 62 13.88 7.52 -13.20
CA ARG A 62 14.38 8.89 -13.05
C ARG A 62 15.52 9.03 -12.03
N PHE A 63 15.46 8.34 -10.90
CA PHE A 63 16.40 8.51 -9.79
C PHE A 63 17.19 7.23 -9.51
N ALA A 64 18.47 7.23 -9.91
CA ALA A 64 19.37 6.09 -9.73
C ALA A 64 19.54 5.66 -8.26
N ILE A 65 19.40 6.59 -7.30
CA ILE A 65 19.48 6.33 -5.86
C ILE A 65 18.42 5.32 -5.38
N ILE A 66 17.27 5.22 -6.05
CA ILE A 66 16.17 4.31 -5.69
C ILE A 66 16.43 2.88 -6.18
N ARG A 67 17.34 2.68 -7.14
CA ARG A 67 17.68 1.34 -7.68
C ARG A 67 18.54 0.52 -6.72
N GLY A 68 19.27 1.18 -5.83
CA GLY A 68 20.22 0.53 -4.93
C GLY A 68 19.54 -0.19 -3.76
N PRO A 69 20.19 -1.22 -3.18
CA PRO A 69 19.67 -1.89 -1.99
C PRO A 69 19.64 -0.92 -0.80
N ALA A 70 18.45 -0.75 -0.21
CA ALA A 70 18.25 0.12 0.95
C ALA A 70 18.59 -0.54 2.30
N ARG A 71 19.07 -1.79 2.31
CA ARG A 71 19.21 -2.61 3.53
C ARG A 71 20.11 -2.00 4.61
N PHE A 72 21.06 -1.15 4.21
CA PHE A 72 22.00 -0.47 5.12
C PHE A 72 21.62 0.99 5.43
N TRP A 73 20.47 1.46 4.94
CA TRP A 73 20.02 2.83 5.15
C TRP A 73 19.16 2.89 6.41
N GLU A 74 19.37 3.92 7.23
CA GLU A 74 18.43 4.23 8.31
C GLU A 74 17.04 4.51 7.73
N LYS A 75 15.98 3.97 8.35
CA LYS A 75 14.59 4.14 7.89
C LYS A 75 14.25 5.62 7.65
N LYS A 76 14.68 6.52 8.54
CA LYS A 76 14.49 7.97 8.42
C LYS A 76 15.19 8.56 7.19
N LYS A 77 16.42 8.12 6.90
CA LYS A 77 17.16 8.56 5.71
C LYS A 77 16.47 8.08 4.44
N LEU A 78 16.03 6.83 4.39
CA LEU A 78 15.29 6.28 3.26
C LEU A 78 13.97 7.04 3.01
N ALA A 79 13.21 7.32 4.07
CA ALA A 79 11.98 8.11 3.98
C ALA A 79 12.23 9.52 3.44
N ASN A 80 13.30 10.19 3.90
CA ASN A 80 13.66 11.51 3.39
C ASN A 80 14.04 11.48 1.90
N ILE A 81 14.76 10.45 1.45
CA ILE A 81 15.13 10.30 0.04
C ILE A 81 13.90 10.06 -0.82
N MET A 82 13.00 9.17 -0.39
CA MET A 82 11.75 8.93 -1.10
C MET A 82 10.92 10.21 -1.21
N ARG A 83 10.77 10.96 -0.11
CA ARG A 83 10.07 12.27 -0.13
C ARG A 83 10.74 13.25 -1.08
N ALA A 84 12.06 13.38 -1.01
CA ALA A 84 12.79 14.27 -1.92
C ALA A 84 12.59 13.87 -3.39
N CYS A 85 12.65 12.58 -3.71
CA CYS A 85 12.42 12.10 -5.08
C CYS A 85 10.98 12.35 -5.56
N ILE A 86 9.98 12.21 -4.68
CA ILE A 86 8.57 12.51 -5.00
C ILE A 86 8.39 14.00 -5.26
N ILE A 87 8.92 14.86 -4.38
CA ILE A 87 8.85 16.32 -4.55
C ILE A 87 9.54 16.73 -5.84
N LEU A 88 10.76 16.27 -6.08
CA LEU A 88 11.50 16.57 -7.32
C LEU A 88 10.79 16.02 -8.56
N HIS A 89 10.16 14.84 -8.48
CA HIS A 89 9.37 14.32 -9.60
C HIS A 89 8.20 15.22 -9.92
N ASN A 90 7.44 15.63 -8.91
CA ASN A 90 6.29 16.51 -9.07
C ASN A 90 6.72 17.87 -9.64
N MET A 91 7.80 18.46 -9.12
CA MET A 91 8.35 19.70 -9.64
C MET A 91 8.76 19.60 -11.12
N ILE A 92 9.41 18.51 -11.52
CA ILE A 92 9.77 18.31 -12.94
C ILE A 92 8.52 18.11 -13.81
N VAL A 93 7.52 17.38 -13.32
CA VAL A 93 6.26 17.18 -14.06
C VAL A 93 5.51 18.50 -14.22
N GLU A 94 5.50 19.36 -13.20
CA GLU A 94 4.90 20.70 -13.25
C GLU A 94 5.63 21.62 -14.23
N ASP A 95 6.96 21.68 -14.18
CA ASP A 95 7.80 22.46 -15.10
C ASP A 95 7.66 21.99 -16.56
N GLU A 96 7.66 20.68 -16.78
CA GLU A 96 7.35 20.09 -18.08
C GLU A 96 5.91 20.45 -18.52
N ARG A 97 4.93 20.41 -17.61
CA ARG A 97 3.52 20.73 -17.91
C ARG A 97 3.33 22.18 -18.33
N ASP A 98 4.01 23.13 -17.70
CA ASP A 98 3.98 24.54 -18.11
C ASP A 98 4.59 24.74 -19.51
N THR A 99 5.60 23.93 -19.84
CA THR A 99 6.18 23.87 -21.20
C THR A 99 5.20 23.23 -22.22
N TYR A 100 4.34 22.29 -21.81
CA TYR A 100 3.29 21.70 -22.65
C TYR A 100 2.00 22.52 -22.72
N ALA A 101 1.70 23.35 -21.71
CA ALA A 101 0.53 24.21 -21.64
C ALA A 101 0.56 25.35 -22.67
N GLU A 102 1.75 25.72 -23.16
CA GLU A 102 1.88 26.60 -24.33
C GLU A 102 1.41 25.92 -25.64
N ASN A 103 1.21 24.60 -25.67
CA ASN A 103 0.91 23.86 -26.91
C ASN A 103 -0.48 23.21 -26.98
N PHE A 104 -1.19 22.92 -25.90
CA PHE A 104 -2.58 22.44 -26.00
C PHE A 104 -3.44 22.86 -24.80
N ALA A 105 -4.21 23.93 -25.00
CA ALA A 105 -5.40 24.21 -24.22
C ALA A 105 -6.42 23.07 -24.44
N GLN A 106 -6.59 22.17 -23.47
CA GLN A 106 -7.89 21.67 -23.01
C GLN A 106 -7.75 20.51 -22.01
N GLY A 107 -8.15 20.80 -20.77
CA GLY A 107 -9.05 19.95 -20.00
C GLY A 107 -8.49 18.65 -19.43
N LEU A 108 -7.84 18.72 -18.26
CA LEU A 108 -8.02 17.74 -17.19
C LEU A 108 -7.85 18.47 -15.85
N GLU A 109 -8.98 18.87 -15.28
CA GLU A 109 -9.10 19.34 -13.90
C GLU A 109 -8.75 18.14 -12.99
N TYR A 110 -7.53 18.11 -12.45
CA TYR A 110 -7.15 17.16 -11.41
C TYR A 110 -7.56 17.77 -10.09
N ASP A 111 -8.53 17.12 -9.44
CA ASP A 111 -8.99 17.44 -8.10
C ASP A 111 -7.79 17.41 -7.14
N ASP A 112 -7.53 18.55 -6.49
CA ASP A 112 -6.49 18.73 -5.50
C ASP A 112 -6.89 17.95 -4.25
N VAL A 113 -6.54 16.66 -4.21
CA VAL A 113 -6.74 15.84 -3.01
C VAL A 113 -5.74 16.30 -1.97
N GLU A 114 -6.23 17.18 -1.12
CA GLU A 114 -5.66 17.60 0.15
C GLU A 114 -4.89 16.44 0.82
N ASN A 115 -3.63 16.75 1.14
CA ASN A 115 -2.58 15.87 1.60
C ASN A 115 -2.97 15.06 2.86
N GLY A 116 -3.69 13.96 2.68
CA GLY A 116 -4.06 13.00 3.72
C GLY A 116 -3.03 11.90 3.95
N LEU A 117 -1.74 12.13 3.66
CA LEU A 117 -0.69 11.18 4.00
C LEU A 117 -0.50 11.18 5.51
N SER A 118 -1.22 10.29 6.20
CA SER A 118 -0.93 9.92 7.59
C SER A 118 0.58 9.72 7.74
N GLN A 119 1.20 10.50 8.63
CA GLN A 119 2.59 10.26 9.03
C GLN A 119 2.69 8.79 9.44
N PRO A 120 3.58 7.99 8.83
CA PRO A 120 3.85 6.67 9.37
C PRO A 120 4.36 6.89 10.80
N GLN A 121 3.66 6.32 11.78
CA GLN A 121 4.05 6.30 13.18
C GLN A 121 5.32 5.46 13.30
N LEU A 122 6.45 6.05 12.93
CA LEU A 122 7.79 5.48 13.08
C LEU A 122 8.23 5.76 14.51
N GLY A 123 7.59 5.10 15.47
CA GLY A 123 8.15 5.00 16.81
C GLY A 123 9.58 4.49 16.73
N GLU A 124 10.46 5.05 17.55
CA GLU A 124 11.78 4.48 17.79
C GLU A 124 11.59 3.05 18.34
N GLU A 125 11.60 2.06 17.44
CA GLU A 125 11.70 0.69 17.89
C GLU A 125 13.12 0.49 18.40
N ASP A 126 13.23 0.49 19.74
CA ASP A 126 14.38 -0.10 20.44
C ASP A 126 14.76 -1.40 19.76
N PHE A 127 16.07 -1.65 19.64
CA PHE A 127 16.62 -2.91 19.13
C PHE A 127 16.11 -4.07 20.00
N ALA A 128 14.94 -4.59 19.66
CA ALA A 128 14.29 -5.65 20.38
C ALA A 128 15.20 -6.89 20.30
N PRO A 129 15.56 -7.51 21.43
CA PRO A 129 16.34 -8.74 21.43
C PRO A 129 15.73 -9.78 20.49
N TYR A 130 16.58 -10.57 19.84
CA TYR A 130 16.18 -11.52 18.78
C TYR A 130 14.99 -12.43 19.17
N TYR A 131 14.84 -12.78 20.45
CA TYR A 131 13.70 -13.54 20.96
C TYR A 131 12.36 -12.78 20.92
N GLN A 132 12.35 -11.46 21.18
CA GLN A 132 11.15 -10.62 21.01
C GLN A 132 10.79 -10.46 19.53
N PHE A 133 11.79 -10.39 18.63
CA PHE A 133 11.56 -10.44 17.19
C PHE A 133 10.93 -11.78 16.77
N LEU A 134 11.45 -12.91 17.27
CA LEU A 134 10.86 -14.23 17.03
C LEU A 134 9.44 -14.34 17.59
N GLN A 135 9.18 -13.78 18.77
CA GLN A 135 7.86 -13.79 19.40
C GLN A 135 6.85 -12.90 18.66
N ARG A 136 7.26 -11.69 18.25
CA ARG A 136 6.47 -10.80 17.38
C ARG A 136 6.20 -11.48 16.03
N ASN A 137 7.20 -12.12 15.42
CA ASN A 137 7.00 -12.89 14.18
C ASN A 137 6.08 -14.09 14.38
N ALA A 138 6.13 -14.77 15.53
CA ALA A 138 5.23 -15.87 15.85
C ALA A 138 3.77 -15.37 16.02
N GLN A 139 3.58 -14.17 16.58
CA GLN A 139 2.26 -13.51 16.64
C GLN A 139 1.77 -13.04 15.26
N LEU A 140 2.67 -12.51 14.43
CA LEU A 140 2.39 -12.13 13.03
C LEU A 140 2.06 -13.33 12.14
N GLN A 141 2.49 -14.54 12.52
CA GLN A 141 2.18 -15.81 11.86
C GLN A 141 0.86 -16.45 12.33
N ASN A 142 -0.02 -15.70 12.98
CA ASN A 142 -1.37 -16.19 13.27
C ASN A 142 -2.16 -16.36 11.95
N ARG A 143 -2.00 -17.52 11.33
CA ARG A 143 -2.66 -17.92 10.07
C ARG A 143 -4.18 -17.82 10.16
N GLN A 144 -4.75 -17.99 11.34
CA GLN A 144 -6.19 -17.89 11.52
C GLN A 144 -6.65 -16.43 11.41
N GLN A 145 -5.95 -15.50 12.07
CA GLN A 145 -6.21 -14.06 11.94
C GLN A 145 -6.00 -13.57 10.50
N TYR A 146 -4.92 -14.01 9.83
CA TYR A 146 -4.69 -13.72 8.42
C TYR A 146 -5.84 -14.18 7.51
N ARG A 147 -6.33 -15.42 7.72
CA ARG A 147 -7.45 -15.96 6.93
C ARG A 147 -8.75 -15.20 7.19
N GLN A 148 -9.03 -14.86 8.45
CA GLN A 148 -10.21 -14.07 8.82
C GLN A 148 -10.17 -12.70 8.16
N LEU A 149 -9.07 -11.95 8.35
CA LEU A 149 -8.86 -10.65 7.71
C LEU A 149 -9.04 -10.73 6.18
N LYS A 150 -8.50 -11.77 5.56
CA LYS A 150 -8.62 -11.95 4.11
C LYS A 150 -10.07 -12.16 3.67
N GLU A 151 -10.83 -13.00 4.36
CA GLU A 151 -12.24 -13.24 4.03
C GLU A 151 -13.11 -12.00 4.31
N ASP A 152 -12.83 -11.26 5.38
CA ASP A 152 -13.51 -10.02 5.71
C ASP A 152 -13.27 -8.95 4.64
N LEU A 153 -12.03 -8.80 4.16
CA LEU A 153 -11.70 -7.88 3.06
C LEU A 153 -12.36 -8.29 1.74
N ILE A 154 -12.45 -9.59 1.46
CA ILE A 154 -13.16 -10.11 0.28
C ILE A 154 -14.66 -9.75 0.36
N GLU A 155 -15.27 -9.86 1.54
CA GLU A 155 -16.66 -9.42 1.77
C GLU A 155 -16.82 -7.91 1.64
N HIS A 156 -15.94 -7.14 2.26
CA HIS A 156 -16.00 -5.68 2.22
C HIS A 156 -15.91 -5.12 0.79
N ILE A 157 -14.92 -5.57 0.00
CA ILE A 157 -14.76 -5.14 -1.40
C ILE A 157 -15.97 -5.53 -2.25
N TRP A 158 -16.55 -6.71 -1.99
CA TRP A 158 -17.74 -7.15 -2.69
C TRP A 158 -18.97 -6.29 -2.39
N GLN A 159 -19.21 -5.99 -1.11
CA GLN A 159 -20.31 -5.12 -0.70
C GLN A 159 -20.13 -3.71 -1.26
N PHE A 160 -18.94 -3.16 -1.15
CA PHE A 160 -18.59 -1.84 -1.68
C PHE A 160 -18.84 -1.76 -3.19
N HIS A 161 -18.34 -2.73 -3.96
CA HIS A 161 -18.52 -2.75 -5.41
C HIS A 161 -19.98 -2.86 -5.83
N ASN A 162 -20.78 -3.67 -5.11
CA ASN A 162 -22.21 -3.80 -5.41
C ASN A 162 -23.00 -2.54 -5.03
N ALA A 163 -22.65 -1.86 -3.93
CA ALA A 163 -23.26 -0.61 -3.52
C ALA A 163 -23.00 0.51 -4.54
N CYS A 164 -21.77 0.64 -5.04
CA CYS A 164 -21.42 1.61 -6.07
C CYS A 164 -22.04 1.31 -7.45
N ARG A 165 -22.55 0.10 -7.68
CA ARG A 165 -23.17 -0.30 -8.96
C ARG A 165 -24.69 -0.07 -9.01
N GLN A 166 -25.30 0.25 -7.87
CA GLN A 166 -26.75 0.53 -7.73
C GLN A 166 -27.06 2.02 -7.67
N LEU A 167 -26.04 2.88 -7.75
CA LEU A 167 -26.12 4.33 -7.93
C LEU A 167 -25.81 4.67 -9.40
#